data_AF-A0A9P5WWC4-F1
#
_entry.id   AF-A0A9P5WWC4-F1
#
_cell.length_a   1.000
_cell.length_b   1.000
_cell.length_c   1.000
_cell.angle_alpha   90.00
_cell.angle_beta   90.00
_cell.angle_gamma   90.00
#
_symmetry.space_group_name_H-M   'P 1'
#
loop_
_entity.id
_entity.type
_entity.pdbx_description
1 polymer ?
#
loop_
_entity_poly.entity_id
_entity_poly.type
_entity_poly.pdbx_seq_one_letter_code
_entity_poly.pdbx_strand_id
1 'polypeptide(L)'
;NRQKLVSAANHIMNDDPRRVFMFGFTIEDDKMALWYFSRSHSTKSKDFNFIQDYKQFISVFLSLIFADKAALGYDPMIHRSSIGGTAYTYQIPVDGVTRYFKSTRTLSSYRSLGITGRMTRVWKA
;
A
#
# COMPACT_ATOMS: atom_id res chain seq x y z
N ASN A 1 -8.57 0.07 18.54
CA ASN A 1 -8.51 -0.15 17.07
C ASN A 1 -7.14 0.02 16.42
N ARG A 2 -6.28 0.91 16.93
CA ARG A 2 -4.97 1.26 16.32
C ARG A 2 -3.99 0.09 16.08
N GLN A 3 -3.78 -0.79 17.06
CA GLN A 3 -2.85 -1.94 16.92
C GLN A 3 -3.29 -2.90 15.81
N LYS A 4 -4.60 -3.18 15.71
CA LYS A 4 -5.17 -4.01 14.64
C LYS A 4 -4.92 -3.39 13.27
N LEU A 5 -5.10 -2.06 13.15
CA LEU A 5 -4.82 -1.34 11.90
C LEU A 5 -3.35 -1.44 11.50
N VAL A 6 -2.42 -1.18 12.42
CA VAL A 6 -0.98 -1.26 12.15
C VAL A 6 -0.57 -2.69 11.77
N SER A 7 -1.08 -3.70 12.46
CA SER A 7 -0.84 -5.11 12.11
C SER A 7 -1.35 -5.43 10.71
N ALA A 8 -2.59 -5.04 10.38
CA ALA A 8 -3.16 -5.25 9.04
C ALA A 8 -2.37 -4.52 7.95
N ALA A 9 -1.98 -3.26 8.20
CA ALA A 9 -1.15 -2.49 7.27
C ALA A 9 0.21 -3.18 7.04
N ASN A 10 0.83 -3.70 8.10
CA ASN A 10 2.09 -4.43 7.97
C ASN A 10 1.93 -5.69 7.11
N HIS A 11 0.89 -6.49 7.35
CA HIS A 11 0.59 -7.67 6.53
C HIS A 11 0.36 -7.32 5.06
N ILE A 12 -0.48 -6.32 4.78
CA ILE A 12 -0.79 -5.90 3.40
C ILE A 12 0.46 -5.44 2.66
N MET A 13 1.28 -4.59 3.29
CA MET A 13 2.52 -4.12 2.68
C MET A 13 3.55 -5.26 2.53
N ASN A 14 3.60 -6.21 3.47
CA ASN A 14 4.45 -7.41 3.38
C ASN A 14 4.02 -8.42 2.32
N ASP A 15 2.75 -8.48 1.97
CA ASP A 15 2.25 -9.51 1.08
C ASP A 15 2.20 -9.01 -0.37
N ASP A 16 1.77 -7.76 -0.61
CA ASP A 16 1.67 -7.20 -1.96
C ASP A 16 2.92 -6.35 -2.32
N PRO A 17 3.83 -6.83 -3.19
CA PRO A 17 5.04 -6.10 -3.58
C PRO A 17 4.76 -4.83 -4.36
N ARG A 18 3.52 -4.60 -4.81
CA ARG A 18 3.13 -3.37 -5.50
C ARG A 18 2.89 -2.21 -4.54
N ARG A 19 2.73 -2.47 -3.23
CA ARG A 19 2.38 -1.44 -2.25
C ARG A 19 3.61 -0.63 -1.84
N VAL A 20 3.68 0.63 -2.30
CA VAL A 20 4.68 1.60 -1.87
C VAL A 20 4.22 2.39 -0.63
N PHE A 21 2.92 2.66 -0.56
CA PHE A 21 2.24 3.22 0.61
C PHE A 21 0.79 2.72 0.65
N MET A 22 0.10 2.99 1.74
CA MET A 22 -1.34 2.76 1.84
C MET A 22 -1.99 3.72 2.84
N PHE A 23 -3.29 3.92 2.67
CA PHE A 23 -4.12 4.61 3.65
C PHE A 23 -4.89 3.61 4.52
N GLY A 24 -5.21 4.04 5.73
CA GLY A 24 -6.13 3.36 6.63
C GLY A 24 -6.89 4.37 7.46
N PHE A 25 -7.88 3.93 8.22
CA PHE A 25 -8.56 4.82 9.15
C PHE A 25 -8.99 4.06 10.40
N THR A 26 -9.08 4.79 11.50
CA THR A 26 -9.65 4.31 12.75
C THR A 26 -10.89 5.12 13.08
N ILE A 27 -11.95 4.43 13.50
CA ILE A 27 -13.15 5.03 14.05
C ILE A 27 -13.27 4.56 15.50
N GLU A 28 -13.42 5.51 16.42
CA GLU A 28 -13.67 5.30 17.85
C GLU A 28 -14.79 6.27 18.22
N ASP A 29 -15.97 5.72 18.52
CA ASP A 29 -17.24 6.47 18.67
C ASP A 29 -17.58 7.35 17.46
N ASP A 30 -17.70 8.67 17.65
CA ASP A 30 -17.96 9.65 16.60
C ASP A 30 -16.69 10.25 15.98
N LYS A 31 -15.51 9.80 16.43
CA LYS A 31 -14.21 10.31 15.98
C LYS A 31 -13.57 9.39 14.97
N MET A 32 -13.11 9.98 13.87
CA MET A 32 -12.33 9.31 12.83
C MET A 32 -10.94 9.93 12.73
N ALA A 33 -9.94 9.10 12.44
CA ALA A 33 -8.63 9.54 11.99
C ALA A 33 -8.17 8.77 10.76
N LEU A 34 -7.60 9.51 9.81
CA LEU A 34 -6.94 8.97 8.63
C LEU A 34 -5.48 8.67 8.96
N TRP A 35 -5.00 7.54 8.47
CA TRP A 35 -3.63 7.08 8.60
C TRP A 35 -3.02 6.94 7.21
N TYR A 36 -1.75 7.32 7.10
CA TYR A 36 -0.90 7.05 5.95
C TYR A 36 0.28 6.21 6.42
N PHE A 37 0.54 5.11 5.72
CA PHE A 37 1.62 4.19 6.00
C PHE A 37 2.52 4.09 4.77
N SER A 38 3.80 4.40 4.93
CA SER A 38 4.84 4.16 3.93
C SER A 38 5.99 3.37 4.55
N ARG A 39 6.95 2.93 3.74
CA ARG A 39 8.13 2.20 4.26
C ARG A 39 9.14 3.10 4.98
N SER A 40 9.03 4.42 4.88
CA SER A 40 9.90 5.36 5.60
C SER A 40 9.27 5.90 6.88
N HIS A 41 7.95 6.15 6.86
CA HIS A 41 7.24 6.77 7.99
C HIS A 41 5.75 6.46 7.97
N SER A 42 5.07 6.80 9.06
CA SER A 42 3.63 6.74 9.16
C SER A 42 3.11 8.05 9.74
N THR A 43 2.00 8.53 9.22
CA THR A 43 1.33 9.73 9.73
C THR A 43 -0.11 9.42 10.08
N LYS A 44 -0.62 10.15 11.07
CA LYS A 44 -2.01 10.12 11.51
C LYS A 44 -2.54 11.55 11.42
N SER A 45 -3.73 11.74 10.86
CA SER A 45 -4.43 13.01 10.93
C SER A 45 -4.81 13.33 12.38
N LYS A 46 -5.19 14.59 12.63
CA LYS A 46 -5.98 14.88 13.84
C LYS A 46 -7.28 14.09 13.77
N ASP A 47 -7.77 13.69 14.94
CA ASP A 47 -9.09 13.09 15.06
C ASP A 47 -10.14 14.17 14.74
N PHE A 48 -11.17 13.83 13.97
CA PHE A 48 -12.28 14.72 13.64
C PHE A 48 -13.61 14.01 13.85
N ASN A 49 -14.66 14.77 14.15
CA ASN A 49 -15.99 14.20 14.37
C ASN A 49 -16.64 13.98 13.01
N PHE A 50 -16.77 12.73 12.56
CA PHE A 50 -17.25 12.47 11.20
C PHE A 50 -18.75 12.71 11.02
N ILE A 51 -19.51 12.83 12.11
CA ILE A 51 -20.94 13.15 12.10
C ILE A 51 -21.13 14.66 11.95
N GLN A 52 -20.39 15.46 12.72
CA GLN A 52 -20.45 16.92 12.66
C GLN A 52 -19.73 17.45 11.41
N ASP A 53 -18.55 16.93 11.11
CA ASP A 53 -17.71 17.30 9.97
C ASP A 53 -17.96 16.40 8.75
N TYR A 54 -19.22 16.05 8.48
CA TYR A 54 -19.61 15.10 7.43
C TYR A 54 -19.08 15.48 6.04
N LYS A 55 -18.90 16.78 5.75
CA LYS A 55 -18.29 17.24 4.49
C LYS A 55 -16.84 16.77 4.34
N GLN A 56 -16.05 16.84 5.40
CA GLN A 56 -14.68 16.34 5.41
C GLN A 56 -14.66 14.82 5.27
N PHE A 57 -15.56 14.13 5.97
CA PHE A 57 -15.74 12.67 5.83
C PHE A 57 -16.02 12.29 4.37
N ILE A 58 -17.05 12.88 3.75
CA ILE A 58 -17.42 12.63 2.35
C ILE A 58 -16.25 12.92 1.42
N SER A 59 -15.55 14.04 1.59
CA SER A 59 -14.40 14.43 0.77
C SER A 59 -13.27 13.40 0.81
N VAL A 60 -12.95 12.87 2.00
CA VAL A 60 -11.93 11.82 2.16
C VAL A 60 -12.32 10.55 1.41
N PHE A 61 -13.57 10.08 1.57
CA PHE A 61 -14.02 8.85 0.90
C PHE A 61 -14.12 9.01 -0.62
N LEU A 62 -14.63 10.14 -1.10
CA LEU A 62 -14.63 10.43 -2.54
C LEU A 62 -13.20 10.43 -3.09
N SER A 63 -12.27 11.08 -2.38
CA SER A 63 -10.86 11.10 -2.78
C SER A 63 -10.27 9.68 -2.88
N LEU A 64 -10.59 8.79 -1.94
CA LEU A 64 -10.11 7.39 -1.95
C LEU A 64 -10.79 6.53 -3.02
N ILE A 65 -12.08 6.72 -3.26
CA ILE A 65 -12.85 5.93 -4.25
C ILE A 65 -12.46 6.31 -5.68
N PHE A 66 -12.25 7.59 -5.95
CA PHE A 66 -11.94 8.10 -7.28
C PHE A 66 -10.44 8.20 -7.57
N ALA A 67 -9.58 7.97 -6.57
CA ALA A 67 -8.13 7.93 -6.78
C ALA A 67 -7.74 6.77 -7.71
N ASP A 68 -6.77 7.05 -8.60
CA ASP A 68 -6.14 5.99 -9.37
C ASP A 68 -5.26 5.09 -8.48
N LYS A 69 -4.78 3.98 -9.05
CA LYS A 69 -3.98 3.01 -8.31
C LYS A 69 -2.68 3.62 -7.77
N ALA A 70 -2.04 4.54 -8.50
CA ALA A 70 -0.80 5.16 -8.08
C ALA A 70 -1.02 6.10 -6.89
N ALA A 71 -2.08 6.91 -6.93
CA ALA A 71 -2.54 7.75 -5.83
C ALA A 71 -2.96 6.94 -4.59
N LEU A 72 -3.40 5.69 -4.78
CA LEU A 72 -3.67 4.73 -3.70
C LEU A 72 -2.44 3.97 -3.21
N GLY A 73 -1.26 4.23 -3.79
CA GLY A 73 0.01 3.67 -3.35
C GLY A 73 0.39 2.34 -3.98
N TYR A 74 -0.15 2.03 -5.15
CA TYR A 74 0.35 0.95 -6.00
C TYR A 74 1.40 1.46 -6.99
N ASP A 75 2.51 0.74 -7.10
CA ASP A 75 3.53 1.00 -8.11
C ASP A 75 2.96 0.70 -9.52
N PRO A 76 2.89 1.70 -10.43
CA PRO A 76 2.38 1.49 -11.78
C PRO A 76 3.29 0.61 -12.65
N MET A 77 4.55 0.39 -12.27
CA MET A 77 5.51 -0.43 -13.01
C MET A 77 5.40 -1.92 -12.65
N ILE A 78 4.68 -2.28 -11.59
CA ILE A 78 4.57 -3.66 -11.10
C ILE A 78 3.15 -4.19 -11.29
N HIS A 79 3.02 -5.19 -12.15
CA HIS A 79 1.73 -5.75 -12.56
C HIS A 79 1.56 -7.13 -11.95
N ARG A 80 0.44 -7.37 -11.26
CA ARG A 80 0.11 -8.69 -10.74
C ARG A 80 -0.60 -9.51 -11.82
N SER A 81 -0.11 -10.72 -12.07
CA SER A 81 -0.74 -11.74 -12.90
C SER A 81 -1.24 -12.88 -12.01
N SER A 82 -2.45 -13.37 -12.29
CA SER A 82 -3.07 -14.52 -11.60
C SER A 82 -3.01 -15.81 -12.41
N ILE A 83 -2.48 -15.78 -13.64
CA ILE A 83 -2.46 -16.93 -14.53
C ILE A 83 -1.38 -17.91 -14.05
N GLY A 84 -1.80 -19.08 -13.55
CA GLY A 84 -0.90 -20.13 -13.05
C GLY A 84 -0.33 -19.88 -11.66
N GLY A 85 -0.92 -18.96 -10.89
CA GLY A 85 -0.45 -18.55 -9.55
C GLY A 85 -0.27 -17.04 -9.43
N THR A 86 0.17 -16.55 -8.26
CA THR A 86 0.50 -15.13 -8.09
C THR A 86 1.91 -14.86 -8.62
N ALA A 87 2.00 -14.18 -9.77
CA ALA A 87 3.25 -13.70 -10.36
C ALA A 87 3.21 -12.18 -10.56
N TYR A 88 4.37 -11.55 -10.67
CA TYR A 88 4.53 -10.12 -10.86
C TYR A 88 5.36 -9.84 -12.11
N THR A 89 4.89 -8.95 -12.96
CA THR A 89 5.64 -8.43 -14.11
C THR A 89 6.14 -7.03 -13.78
N TYR A 90 7.46 -6.86 -13.82
CA TYR A 90 8.15 -5.60 -13.61
C TYR A 90 8.46 -4.95 -14.95
N GLN A 91 8.04 -3.71 -15.11
CA GLN A 91 8.42 -2.86 -16.24
C GLN A 91 9.61 -1.99 -15.81
N ILE A 92 10.75 -2.14 -16.46
CA ILE A 92 11.98 -1.45 -16.09
C ILE A 92 12.52 -0.72 -17.33
N PRO A 93 12.56 0.62 -17.32
CA PRO A 93 13.20 1.38 -18.39
C PRO A 93 14.73 1.23 -18.27
N VAL A 94 15.36 0.71 -19.32
CA VAL A 94 16.81 0.52 -19.43
C VAL A 94 17.28 1.03 -20.79
N ASP A 95 18.19 1.99 -20.82
CA ASP A 95 18.78 2.54 -22.05
C ASP A 95 17.74 3.03 -23.08
N GLY A 96 16.64 3.64 -22.60
CA GLY A 96 15.55 4.13 -23.46
C GLY A 96 14.56 3.05 -23.94
N VAL A 97 14.77 1.79 -23.58
CA VAL A 97 13.86 0.67 -23.91
C VAL A 97 13.22 0.13 -22.63
N THR A 98 11.90 -0.10 -22.66
CA THR A 98 11.21 -0.75 -21.54
C THR A 98 11.39 -2.25 -21.61
N ARG A 99 12.07 -2.84 -20.61
CA ARG A 99 12.22 -4.28 -20.44
C ARG A 99 11.17 -4.82 -19.46
N TYR A 100 10.71 -6.04 -19.71
CA TYR A 100 9.68 -6.70 -18.91
C TYR A 100 10.27 -7.96 -18.26
N PHE A 101 10.12 -8.08 -16.94
CA PHE A 101 10.60 -9.23 -16.17
C PHE A 101 9.45 -9.87 -15.41
N LYS A 102 9.18 -11.16 -15.64
CA LYS A 102 8.12 -11.89 -14.96
C LYS A 102 8.71 -12.73 -13.83
N SER A 103 8.25 -12.52 -12.59
CA SER A 103 8.68 -13.33 -11.45
C SER A 103 8.21 -14.78 -11.60
N THR A 104 9.13 -15.74 -11.48
CA THR A 104 8.82 -17.19 -11.50
C THR A 104 8.86 -17.81 -10.11
N ARG A 105 9.86 -17.46 -9.29
CA ARG A 105 9.91 -17.82 -7.86
C ARG A 105 10.55 -16.73 -7.01
N THR A 106 10.23 -16.70 -5.73
CA THR A 106 10.94 -15.91 -4.73
C THR A 106 12.30 -16.54 -4.44
N LEU A 107 13.38 -15.76 -4.54
CA LEU A 107 14.72 -16.14 -4.10
C LEU A 107 15.00 -15.68 -2.67
N SER A 108 14.56 -14.48 -2.33
CA SER A 108 14.65 -13.91 -0.99
C SER A 108 13.50 -12.93 -0.76
N SER A 109 12.90 -12.97 0.41
CA SER A 109 11.87 -12.01 0.82
C SER A 109 12.06 -11.68 2.29
N TYR A 110 12.25 -10.39 2.57
CA TYR A 110 12.31 -9.90 3.94
C TYR A 110 10.91 -9.45 4.38
N ARG A 111 10.36 -10.12 5.40
CA ARG A 111 9.12 -9.71 6.06
C ARG A 111 9.44 -8.86 7.28
N SER A 112 9.16 -7.56 7.19
CA SER A 112 9.39 -6.65 8.31
C SER A 112 8.35 -6.85 9.42
N LEU A 113 8.80 -6.87 10.68
CA LEU A 113 7.88 -6.83 11.83
C LEU A 113 7.32 -5.43 12.09
N GLY A 114 7.90 -4.39 11.45
CA GLY A 114 7.43 -3.02 11.50
C GLY A 114 6.91 -2.53 10.14
N ILE A 115 6.16 -1.42 10.17
CA ILE A 115 5.71 -0.74 8.94
C ILE A 115 6.90 -0.18 8.16
N THR A 116 7.88 0.38 8.88
CA THR A 116 9.06 1.00 8.29
C THR A 116 10.21 0.02 8.15
N GLY A 117 11.17 0.39 7.30
CA GLY A 117 12.41 -0.36 7.10
C GLY A 117 12.46 -1.12 5.79
N ARG A 118 13.44 -2.04 5.71
CA ARG A 118 13.78 -2.76 4.48
C ARG A 118 12.62 -3.65 4.03
N MET A 119 12.46 -3.77 2.72
CA MET A 119 11.45 -4.59 2.07
C MET A 119 11.97 -5.19 0.76
N THR A 120 13.28 -5.39 0.68
CA THR A 120 13.87 -5.95 -0.53
C THR A 120 13.32 -7.35 -0.76
N ARG A 121 12.79 -7.57 -1.97
CA ARG A 121 12.38 -8.88 -2.46
C ARG A 121 13.21 -9.18 -3.70
N VAL A 122 13.71 -10.39 -3.77
CA VAL A 122 14.52 -10.89 -4.88
C VAL A 122 13.76 -12.03 -5.53
N TRP A 123 13.57 -11.91 -6.84
CA TRP A 123 12.83 -12.86 -7.64
C TRP A 123 13.76 -13.52 -8.65
N LYS A 124 13.44 -14.76 -9.02
CA LYS A 124 13.94 -15.33 -10.26
C LYS A 124 13.08 -14.77 -11.39
N ALA A 125 13.70 -14.09 -12.35
CA ALA A 125 13.09 -13.64 -13.59
C ALA A 125 13.37 -14.64 -14.72
#